data_AF-A0A9X3PIT0-F1
#
_entry.id   AF-A0A9X3PIT0-F1
#
_cell.length_a   1.000
_cell.length_b   1.000
_cell.length_c   1.000
_cell.angle_alpha   90.00
_cell.angle_beta   90.00
_cell.angle_gamma   90.00
#
_symmetry.space_group_name_H-M   'P 1'
#
loop_
_entity.id
_entity.type
_entity.pdbx_description
1 polymer ?
#
loop_
_entity_poly.entity_id
_entity_poly.type
_entity_poly.pdbx_seq_one_letter_code
_entity_poly.pdbx_strand_id
1 'polypeptide(L)'
;MTIALAIVLIAMFGVLGAAKLAAVPAMRDAAAHLGLTVGHYRVLGALEIAAVAGVAIGFVVPVLGIAAACGLVLLMLGAAGFHAVHQDGVLRVVIPLLVAAVAAAYAAALI
;
A
#
# COMPACT_ATOMS: atom_id res chain seq x y z
N MET A 1 2.69 -7.22 19.25
CA MET A 1 3.16 -6.15 18.34
C MET A 1 2.75 -6.43 16.89
N THR A 2 3.05 -7.61 16.34
CA THR A 2 2.73 -7.99 14.94
C THR A 2 1.25 -7.92 14.58
N ILE A 3 0.34 -8.31 15.48
CA ILE A 3 -1.13 -8.22 15.25
C ILE A 3 -1.59 -6.78 15.03
N ALA A 4 -1.07 -5.82 15.82
CA ALA A 4 -1.45 -4.42 15.67
C ALA A 4 -0.99 -3.85 14.31
N LEU A 5 0.25 -4.17 13.90
CA LEU A 5 0.78 -3.79 12.58
C LEU A 5 -0.06 -4.38 11.45
N ALA A 6 -0.41 -5.66 11.55
CA ALA A 6 -1.26 -6.32 10.56
C ALA A 6 -2.64 -5.68 10.46
N ILE A 7 -3.29 -5.37 11.59
CA ILE A 7 -4.60 -4.70 11.60
C ILE A 7 -4.52 -3.34 10.90
N VAL A 8 -3.48 -2.54 11.18
CA VAL A 8 -3.29 -1.23 10.53
C VAL A 8 -3.12 -1.39 9.01
N LEU A 9 -2.26 -2.31 8.58
CA LEU A 9 -2.02 -2.56 7.15
C LEU A 9 -3.28 -3.09 6.45
N ILE A 10 -3.96 -4.07 7.04
CA ILE A 10 -5.19 -4.67 6.51
C ILE A 10 -6.30 -3.62 6.37
N ALA A 11 -6.53 -2.83 7.43
CA ALA A 11 -7.59 -1.82 7.40
C ALA A 11 -7.31 -0.74 6.36
N MET A 12 -6.09 -0.20 6.35
CA MET A 12 -5.73 0.90 5.45
C MET A 12 -5.70 0.45 3.98
N PHE A 13 -5.00 -0.64 3.67
CA PHE A 13 -4.90 -1.14 2.29
C PHE A 13 -6.18 -1.85 1.82
N GLY A 14 -6.99 -2.37 2.73
CA GLY A 14 -8.32 -2.89 2.41
C GLY A 14 -9.23 -1.77 1.89
N VAL A 15 -9.28 -0.63 2.58
CA VAL A 15 -10.08 0.52 2.14
C VAL A 15 -9.49 1.16 0.88
N LEU A 16 -8.19 1.48 0.87
CA LEU A 16 -7.56 2.15 -0.26
C LEU A 16 -7.54 1.27 -1.52
N GLY A 17 -7.20 -0.01 -1.37
CA GLY A 17 -7.18 -0.97 -2.47
C GLY A 17 -8.56 -1.16 -3.09
N ALA A 18 -9.60 -1.29 -2.25
CA ALA A 18 -10.98 -1.39 -2.72
C ALA A 18 -11.43 -0.11 -3.44
N ALA A 19 -11.12 1.06 -2.88
CA ALA A 19 -11.45 2.35 -3.50
C ALA A 19 -10.80 2.51 -4.88
N LYS A 20 -9.52 2.12 -5.03
CA LYS A 20 -8.80 2.16 -6.31
C LYS A 20 -9.36 1.16 -7.32
N LEU A 21 -9.70 -0.05 -6.87
CA LEU A 21 -10.28 -1.08 -7.74
C LEU A 21 -11.67 -0.69 -8.25
N ALA A 22 -12.49 -0.14 -7.35
CA ALA A 22 -13.81 0.42 -7.67
C ALA A 22 -13.73 1.70 -8.52
N ALA A 23 -12.55 2.31 -8.65
CA ALA A 23 -12.32 3.56 -9.36
C ALA A 23 -13.29 4.66 -8.89
N VAL A 24 -13.44 4.83 -7.57
CA VAL A 24 -14.27 5.90 -7.01
C VAL A 24 -13.76 7.27 -7.48
N PRO A 25 -14.61 8.32 -7.55
CA PRO A 25 -14.24 9.62 -8.13
C PRO A 25 -12.89 10.17 -7.64
N ALA A 26 -12.69 10.18 -6.32
CA ALA A 26 -11.44 10.65 -5.72
C ALA A 26 -10.18 9.89 -6.19
N MET A 27 -10.29 8.58 -6.49
CA MET A 27 -9.17 7.78 -6.99
C MET A 27 -8.92 8.04 -8.48
N ARG A 28 -9.96 8.37 -9.26
CA ARG A 28 -9.82 8.77 -10.66
C ARG A 28 -9.13 10.12 -10.77
N ASP A 29 -9.52 11.07 -9.93
CA ASP A 29 -8.92 12.39 -9.87
C ASP A 29 -7.44 12.31 -9.43
N ALA A 30 -7.15 11.49 -8.42
CA ALA A 30 -5.77 11.22 -8.00
C ALA A 30 -4.94 10.56 -9.11
N ALA A 31 -5.50 9.61 -9.86
CA ALA A 31 -4.82 9.01 -10.99
C ALA A 31 -4.49 10.04 -12.07
N ALA A 32 -5.47 10.87 -12.45
CA ALA A 32 -5.29 11.91 -13.45
C ALA A 32 -4.22 12.95 -13.03
N HIS A 33 -4.22 13.34 -11.75
CA HIS A 33 -3.22 14.25 -11.17
C HIS A 33 -1.79 13.71 -11.31
N LEU A 34 -1.62 12.40 -11.15
CA LEU A 34 -0.31 11.72 -11.26
C LEU A 34 0.02 11.27 -12.69
N GLY A 35 -0.77 11.68 -13.70
CA GLY A 35 -0.60 11.26 -15.09
C GLY A 35 -0.84 9.77 -15.34
N LEU A 36 -1.55 9.09 -14.44
CA LEU A 36 -1.86 7.67 -14.50
C LEU A 36 -3.28 7.43 -15.02
N THR A 37 -3.46 6.30 -15.71
CA THR A 37 -4.78 5.87 -16.15
C THR A 37 -5.54 5.22 -14.98
N VAL A 38 -6.87 5.15 -15.10
CA VAL A 38 -7.71 4.37 -14.18
C VAL A 38 -7.28 2.90 -14.15
N GLY A 39 -6.82 2.36 -15.29
CA GLY A 39 -6.26 1.01 -15.38
C GLY A 39 -5.05 0.81 -14.47
N HIS A 40 -4.10 1.75 -14.49
CA HIS A 40 -2.94 1.72 -13.58
C HIS A 40 -3.39 1.71 -12.11
N TYR A 41 -4.33 2.58 -11.73
CA TYR A 41 -4.85 2.61 -10.36
C TYR A 41 -5.57 1.33 -9.95
N ARG A 42 -6.31 0.68 -10.87
CA ARG A 42 -6.93 -0.63 -10.59
C ARG A 42 -5.89 -1.73 -10.37
N VAL A 43 -4.78 -1.72 -11.12
CA VAL A 43 -3.66 -2.64 -10.89
C VAL A 43 -3.05 -2.40 -9.51
N LEU A 44 -2.79 -1.13 -9.14
CA LEU A 44 -2.32 -0.78 -7.80
C LEU A 44 -3.29 -1.26 -6.71
N GLY A 45 -4.60 -1.03 -6.89
CA GLY A 45 -5.62 -1.48 -5.95
C GLY A 45 -5.68 -3.01 -5.82
N ALA A 46 -5.53 -3.75 -6.93
CA ALA A 46 -5.47 -5.20 -6.90
C ALA A 46 -4.23 -5.71 -6.12
N LEU A 47 -3.08 -5.06 -6.29
CA LEU A 47 -1.86 -5.38 -5.54
C LEU A 47 -2.04 -5.07 -4.04
N GLU A 48 -2.69 -3.98 -3.68
CA GLU A 48 -3.01 -3.64 -2.28
C GLU A 48 -3.94 -4.69 -1.65
N ILE A 49 -4.98 -5.15 -2.37
CA ILE A 49 -5.87 -6.21 -1.89
C ILE A 49 -5.15 -7.57 -1.80
N ALA A 50 -4.27 -7.89 -2.74
CA ALA A 50 -3.44 -9.09 -2.66
C ALA A 50 -2.52 -9.04 -1.42
N ALA A 51 -1.95 -7.87 -1.12
CA ALA A 51 -1.14 -7.67 0.07
C ALA A 51 -1.96 -7.81 1.36
N VAL A 52 -3.20 -7.32 1.40
CA VAL A 52 -4.12 -7.54 2.53
C VAL A 52 -4.30 -9.03 2.82
N ALA A 53 -4.55 -9.83 1.78
CA ALA A 53 -4.66 -11.28 1.93
C ALA A 53 -3.35 -11.91 2.42
N GLY A 54 -2.21 -11.50 1.86
CA GLY A 54 -0.89 -12.01 2.27
C GLY A 54 -0.52 -11.65 3.71
N VAL A 55 -0.83 -10.43 4.17
CA VAL A 55 -0.63 -9.99 5.56
C VAL A 55 -1.52 -10.79 6.53
N ALA A 56 -2.75 -11.12 6.14
CA ALA A 56 -3.62 -11.97 6.95
C ALA A 56 -3.12 -13.43 7.02
N ILE A 57 -2.69 -13.99 5.88
CA ILE A 57 -2.17 -15.36 5.79
C ILE A 57 -0.79 -15.49 6.46
N GLY A 58 -0.03 -14.38 6.56
CA GLY A 58 1.32 -14.35 7.12
C GLY A 58 1.46 -14.90 8.54
N PHE A 59 0.38 -14.90 9.33
CA PHE A 59 0.38 -15.54 10.65
C PHE A 59 0.49 -17.06 10.61
N VAL A 60 0.07 -17.70 9.52
CA VAL A 60 0.13 -19.15 9.30
C VAL A 60 1.27 -19.51 8.37
N VAL A 61 1.52 -18.68 7.35
CA VAL A 61 2.58 -18.88 6.35
C VAL A 61 3.46 -17.62 6.30
N PRO A 62 4.47 -17.50 7.18
CA PRO A 62 5.29 -16.28 7.32
C PRO A 62 5.89 -15.77 6.01
N VAL A 63 6.34 -16.66 5.13
CA VAL A 63 6.91 -16.30 3.83
C VAL A 63 5.94 -15.49 2.96
N LEU A 64 4.64 -15.79 3.00
CA LEU A 64 3.63 -15.01 2.26
C LEU A 64 3.39 -13.64 2.89
N GLY A 65 3.42 -13.54 4.22
CA GLY A 65 3.34 -12.26 4.93
C GLY A 65 4.52 -11.35 4.61
N ILE A 66 5.73 -11.90 4.60
CA ILE A 66 6.96 -11.18 4.24
C ILE A 66 6.89 -10.71 2.79
N ALA A 67 6.50 -11.58 1.84
CA ALA A 67 6.36 -11.20 0.44
C ALA A 67 5.33 -10.07 0.22
N ALA A 68 4.18 -10.15 0.90
CA ALA A 68 3.15 -9.10 0.85
C ALA A 68 3.66 -7.77 1.41
N ALA A 69 4.37 -7.80 2.52
CA ALA A 69 4.96 -6.63 3.14
C ALA A 69 6.03 -5.97 2.27
N CYS A 70 6.89 -6.75 1.62
CA CYS A 70 7.83 -6.24 0.62
C CYS A 70 7.11 -5.58 -0.55
N GLY A 71 6.02 -6.18 -1.03
CA GLY A 71 5.16 -5.57 -2.04
C GLY A 71 4.61 -4.21 -1.62
N LEU A 72 4.09 -4.11 -0.38
CA LEU A 72 3.60 -2.84 0.17
C LEU A 72 4.71 -1.80 0.29
N VAL A 73 5.91 -2.19 0.73
CA VAL A 73 7.08 -1.29 0.76
C VAL A 73 7.35 -0.72 -0.64
N LEU A 74 7.44 -1.58 -1.65
CA LEU A 74 7.68 -1.14 -3.03
C LEU A 74 6.58 -0.21 -3.55
N LEU A 75 5.31 -0.53 -3.29
CA LEU A 75 4.18 0.33 -3.65
C LEU A 75 4.27 1.71 -2.98
N MET A 76 4.62 1.76 -1.70
CA MET A 76 4.74 3.01 -0.95
C MET A 76 5.95 3.85 -1.36
N LEU A 77 7.07 3.21 -1.70
CA LEU A 77 8.21 3.91 -2.29
C LEU A 77 7.84 4.50 -3.66
N GLY A 78 7.11 3.74 -4.48
CA GLY A 78 6.55 4.23 -5.74
C GLY A 78 5.64 5.43 -5.54
N ALA A 79 4.69 5.35 -4.59
CA ALA A 79 3.79 6.45 -4.26
C ALA A 79 4.55 7.70 -3.80
N ALA A 80 5.52 7.56 -2.89
CA ALA A 80 6.36 8.67 -2.44
C ALA A 80 7.13 9.31 -3.61
N GLY A 81 7.69 8.49 -4.50
CA GLY A 81 8.38 8.94 -5.71
C GLY A 81 7.47 9.73 -6.66
N PHE A 82 6.27 9.23 -6.93
CA PHE A 82 5.28 9.93 -7.77
C PHE A 82 4.89 11.28 -7.15
N HIS A 83 4.59 11.33 -5.84
CA HIS A 83 4.27 12.59 -5.17
C HIS A 83 5.46 13.56 -5.14
N ALA A 84 6.69 13.07 -4.98
CA ALA A 84 7.88 13.91 -5.01
C ALA A 84 8.10 14.54 -6.40
N VAL A 85 7.95 13.74 -7.46
CA VAL A 85 8.07 14.21 -8.86
C VAL A 85 6.99 15.25 -9.19
N HIS A 86 5.77 15.09 -8.67
CA HIS A 86 4.65 16.01 -8.90
C HIS A 86 4.61 17.20 -7.91
N GLN A 87 5.60 17.31 -7.01
CA GLN A 87 5.72 18.39 -6.03
C GLN A 87 4.46 18.56 -5.14
N ASP A 88 3.86 17.43 -4.77
CA ASP A 88 2.61 17.34 -4.01
C ASP A 88 2.71 17.82 -2.54
N GLY A 89 3.89 18.25 -2.13
CA GLY A 89 4.19 18.70 -0.77
C GLY A 89 4.73 17.59 0.12
N VAL A 90 5.45 18.00 1.17
CA VAL A 90 6.25 17.10 2.04
C VAL A 90 5.39 16.00 2.67
N LEU A 91 4.18 16.31 3.13
CA LEU A 91 3.32 15.32 3.78
C LEU A 91 2.91 14.18 2.84
N ARG A 92 2.65 14.47 1.56
CA ARG A 92 2.28 13.46 0.56
C ARG A 92 3.45 12.54 0.18
N VAL A 93 4.68 12.95 0.49
CA VAL A 93 5.88 12.11 0.35
C VAL A 93 6.17 11.33 1.64
N VAL A 94 6.11 12.00 2.79
CA VAL A 94 6.47 11.40 4.09
C VAL A 94 5.47 10.35 4.54
N ILE A 95 4.16 10.55 4.35
CA ILE A 95 3.14 9.61 4.81
C ILE A 95 3.33 8.21 4.18
N PRO A 96 3.48 8.05 2.85
CA PRO A 96 3.79 6.76 2.25
C PRO A 96 5.08 6.13 2.82
N LEU A 97 6.13 6.91 3.09
CA LEU A 97 7.37 6.38 3.68
C LEU A 97 7.17 5.85 5.10
N LEU A 98 6.36 6.52 5.92
CA LEU A 98 5.99 6.02 7.25
C LEU A 98 5.21 4.72 7.15
N VAL A 99 4.28 4.61 6.18
CA VAL A 99 3.55 3.37 5.91
C VAL A 99 4.50 2.26 5.45
N ALA A 100 5.48 2.57 4.61
CA ALA A 100 6.50 1.61 4.19
C ALA A 100 7.29 1.09 5.40
N ALA A 101 7.63 1.96 6.35
CA ALA A 101 8.29 1.55 7.60
C ALA A 101 7.41 0.61 8.44
N VAL A 102 6.09 0.85 8.52
CA VAL A 102 5.14 -0.05 9.19
C VAL A 102 5.10 -1.42 8.52
N ALA A 103 5.07 -1.47 7.19
CA ALA A 103 5.11 -2.72 6.43
C ALA A 103 6.44 -3.48 6.65
N ALA A 104 7.56 -2.78 6.63
CA ALA A 104 8.87 -3.37 6.91
C ALA A 104 8.97 -3.92 8.35
N ALA A 105 8.42 -3.20 9.34
CA ALA A 105 8.36 -3.66 10.71
C ALA A 105 7.50 -4.91 10.88
N TYR A 106 6.38 -5.02 10.15
CA TYR A 106 5.58 -6.24 10.12
C TYR A 106 6.37 -7.42 9.54
N ALA A 107 7.08 -7.23 8.42
CA ALA A 107 7.93 -8.27 7.83
C ALA A 107 9.02 -8.74 8.81
N ALA A 108 9.70 -7.80 9.46
CA ALA A 108 10.74 -8.11 10.44
C ALA A 108 10.20 -8.89 11.66
N ALA A 109 8.94 -8.65 12.03
CA ALA A 109 8.30 -9.33 13.16
C ALA A 109 7.73 -10.72 12.81
N LEU A 110 7.89 -11.19 11.57
CA LEU A 110 7.56 -12.55 11.12
C LEU A 110 8.81 -13.46 11.02
N ILE A 111 10.00 -12.91 11.24
CA ILE A 111 11.28 -13.63 11.27
C ILE A 111 11.60 -13.97 12.72
#